data_AF-A0A0F7ZMY1-F1
#
_entry.id   AF-A0A0F7ZMY1-F1
#
_cell.length_a   1.000
_cell.length_b   1.000
_cell.length_c   1.000
_cell.angle_alpha   90.00
_cell.angle_beta   90.00
_cell.angle_gamma   90.00
#
_symmetry.space_group_name_H-M   'P 1'
#
loop_
_entity.id
_entity.type
_entity.pdbx_description
1 polymer ?
#
loop_
_entity_poly.entity_id
_entity_poly.type
_entity_poly.pdbx_seq_one_letter_code
_entity_poly.pdbx_strand_id
1 'polypeptide(L)'
;MQTDRIEVIHEYALPPWTPRIQVMLEGDKAKAVKAANDAKGIVIATSGSQRDGMVGIGGVVCNVNHDGPGVVLASYSVSLGTADEQNPYTAELAAIAMALMCAPAGLPCREVTVVASNRSALEVIRRPRRQSGQCTIRQIYDHANRLVRRGCSVNLVWLPAKHEGFAWG
;
A
#
# COMPACT_ATOMS: atom_id res chain seq x y z
N MET A 1 25.43 16.95 2.37
CA MET A 1 24.64 18.10 1.88
C MET A 1 23.82 17.62 0.71
N GLN A 2 22.57 17.25 0.94
CA GLN A 2 21.67 16.73 -0.10
C GLN A 2 20.71 17.87 -0.42
N THR A 3 20.95 18.54 -1.54
CA THR A 3 20.06 19.60 -2.03
C THR A 3 18.66 19.05 -2.25
N ASP A 4 17.67 19.71 -1.67
CA ASP A 4 16.24 19.63 -1.96
C ASP A 4 16.00 19.76 -3.47
N ARG A 5 16.13 18.66 -4.22
CA ARG A 5 15.65 18.62 -5.59
C ARG A 5 14.14 18.42 -5.52
N ILE A 6 13.44 19.52 -5.74
CA ILE A 6 12.00 19.53 -6.05
C ILE A 6 11.74 18.44 -7.10
N GLU A 7 10.81 17.55 -6.82
CA GLU A 7 10.44 16.48 -7.74
C GLU A 7 9.98 17.05 -9.08
N VAL A 8 10.54 16.55 -10.18
CA VAL A 8 10.09 16.91 -11.52
C VAL A 8 8.84 16.09 -11.85
N ILE A 9 7.69 16.76 -11.88
CA ILE A 9 6.39 16.14 -12.17
C ILE A 9 6.21 16.00 -13.69
N HIS A 10 6.14 14.77 -14.16
CA HIS A 10 5.88 14.44 -15.56
C HIS A 10 4.38 14.30 -15.82
N GLU A 11 3.97 14.28 -17.09
CA GLU A 11 2.55 14.09 -17.46
C GLU A 11 1.99 12.75 -16.96
N TYR A 12 2.81 11.71 -17.01
CA TYR A 12 2.52 10.40 -16.49
C TYR A 12 3.68 9.93 -15.61
N ALA A 13 3.38 9.48 -14.39
CA ALA A 13 4.40 8.87 -13.54
C ALA A 13 4.92 7.54 -14.12
N LEU A 14 4.08 6.84 -14.89
CA LEU A 14 4.37 5.59 -15.57
C LEU A 14 3.94 5.63 -17.04
N PRO A 15 4.61 4.87 -17.93
CA PRO A 15 4.15 4.72 -19.29
C PRO A 15 2.67 4.28 -19.38
N PRO A 16 1.89 4.80 -20.36
CA PRO A 16 0.48 4.44 -20.52
C PRO A 16 0.23 2.93 -20.71
N TRP A 17 1.19 2.23 -21.31
CA TRP A 17 1.12 0.80 -21.60
C TRP A 17 1.58 -0.12 -20.44
N THR A 18 2.09 0.43 -19.33
CA THR A 18 2.45 -0.38 -18.17
C THR A 18 1.18 -1.00 -17.55
N PRO A 19 1.13 -2.33 -17.33
CA PRO A 19 0.01 -2.98 -16.66
C PRO A 19 -0.28 -2.32 -15.30
N ARG A 20 -1.56 -2.14 -14.95
CA ARG A 20 -1.98 -1.47 -13.72
C ARG A 20 -2.21 -2.49 -12.60
N ILE A 21 -1.81 -2.12 -11.39
CA ILE A 21 -2.15 -2.88 -10.17
C ILE A 21 -3.67 -2.84 -10.03
N GLN A 22 -4.28 -3.97 -9.64
CA GLN A 22 -5.72 -3.99 -9.37
C GLN A 22 -5.98 -3.21 -8.08
N VAL A 23 -6.87 -2.22 -8.16
CA VAL A 23 -7.23 -1.35 -7.03
C VAL A 23 -8.73 -1.38 -6.82
N MET A 24 -9.14 -1.93 -5.68
CA MET A 24 -10.52 -1.94 -5.21
C MET A 24 -10.80 -0.70 -4.37
N LEU A 25 -11.55 0.23 -4.98
CA LEU A 25 -11.98 1.51 -4.41
C LEU A 25 -13.50 1.54 -4.15
N GLU A 26 -14.18 0.39 -4.22
CA GLU A 26 -15.65 0.34 -4.29
C GLU A 26 -16.31 1.20 -3.21
N GLY A 27 -17.33 1.97 -3.61
CA GLY A 27 -18.01 2.93 -2.73
C GLY A 27 -18.80 2.28 -1.58
N ASP A 28 -18.98 0.96 -1.63
CA ASP A 28 -19.62 0.18 -0.59
C ASP A 28 -18.56 -0.43 0.34
N LYS A 29 -18.46 0.16 1.54
CA LYS A 29 -17.53 -0.25 2.60
C LYS A 29 -17.67 -1.73 2.95
N ALA A 30 -18.89 -2.29 2.89
CA ALA A 30 -19.12 -3.70 3.19
C ALA A 30 -18.44 -4.63 2.17
N LYS A 31 -18.39 -4.22 0.89
CA LYS A 31 -17.70 -4.98 -0.14
C LYS A 31 -16.19 -4.92 0.02
N ALA A 32 -15.64 -3.76 0.39
CA ALA A 32 -14.21 -3.63 0.66
C ALA A 32 -13.78 -4.49 1.86
N VAL A 33 -14.59 -4.51 2.93
CA VAL A 33 -14.33 -5.37 4.11
C VAL A 33 -14.42 -6.83 3.72
N LYS A 34 -15.46 -7.21 2.97
CA LYS A 34 -15.58 -8.57 2.44
C LYS A 34 -14.39 -8.96 1.59
N ALA A 35 -13.95 -8.11 0.66
CA ALA A 35 -12.81 -8.39 -0.20
C ALA A 35 -11.49 -8.51 0.58
N ALA A 36 -11.31 -7.72 1.65
CA ALA A 36 -10.14 -7.83 2.52
C ALA A 36 -10.18 -9.07 3.41
N ASN A 37 -11.37 -9.47 3.88
CA ASN A 37 -11.56 -10.70 4.68
C ASN A 37 -11.49 -11.97 3.83
N ASP A 38 -11.94 -11.91 2.57
CA ASP A 38 -11.89 -13.00 1.59
C ASP A 38 -10.49 -13.14 0.95
N ALA A 39 -9.58 -12.19 1.20
CA ALA A 39 -8.22 -12.18 0.67
C ALA A 39 -7.41 -13.37 1.23
N LYS A 40 -6.60 -13.98 0.36
CA LYS A 40 -5.83 -15.19 0.69
C LYS A 40 -4.35 -14.96 0.48
N GLY A 41 -3.54 -15.79 1.11
CA GLY A 41 -2.09 -15.66 1.05
C GLY A 41 -1.62 -14.51 1.92
N ILE A 42 -0.90 -13.54 1.35
CA ILE A 42 -0.35 -12.45 2.15
C ILE A 42 -1.30 -11.27 2.18
N VAL A 43 -1.68 -10.86 3.38
CA VAL A 43 -2.45 -9.64 3.61
C VAL A 43 -1.60 -8.67 4.40
N ILE A 44 -1.43 -7.46 3.89
CA ILE A 44 -0.64 -6.41 4.55
C ILE A 44 -1.57 -5.25 4.85
N ALA A 45 -1.86 -5.01 6.12
CA ALA A 45 -2.57 -3.81 6.55
C ALA A 45 -1.54 -2.71 6.80
N THR A 46 -1.70 -1.56 6.15
CA THR A 46 -0.77 -0.43 6.31
C THR A 46 -1.50 0.89 6.41
N SER A 47 -0.92 1.83 7.15
CA SER A 47 -1.44 3.18 7.33
C SER A 47 -0.31 4.17 7.54
N GLY A 48 -0.44 5.35 6.95
CA GLY A 48 0.23 6.55 7.42
C GLY A 48 -0.41 7.03 8.72
N SER A 49 0.39 7.59 9.62
CA SER A 49 -0.07 8.26 10.82
C SER A 49 0.66 9.59 10.99
N GLN A 50 0.01 10.54 11.65
CA GLN A 50 0.61 11.79 12.07
C GLN A 50 0.32 11.95 13.56
N ARG A 51 1.38 12.14 14.34
CA ARG A 51 1.29 12.31 15.78
C ARG A 51 2.34 13.33 16.22
N ASP A 52 1.91 14.31 17.01
CA ASP A 52 2.80 15.31 17.63
C ASP A 52 3.75 16.00 16.62
N GLY A 53 3.26 16.30 15.42
CA GLY A 53 4.04 16.94 14.35
C GLY A 53 5.00 16.01 13.59
N MET A 54 5.04 14.71 13.94
CA MET A 54 5.81 13.68 13.25
C MET A 54 4.88 12.83 12.38
N VAL A 55 5.30 12.55 11.16
CA VAL A 55 4.63 11.64 10.23
C VAL A 55 5.38 10.32 10.20
N GLY A 56 4.62 9.24 10.33
CA GLY A 56 5.15 7.88 10.28
C GLY A 56 4.26 6.96 9.47
N ILE A 57 4.77 5.77 9.19
CA ILE A 57 4.05 4.69 8.53
C ILE A 57 4.14 3.45 9.40
N GLY A 58 3.06 2.69 9.42
CA GLY A 58 2.99 1.41 10.09
C GLY A 58 2.37 0.36 9.18
N GLY A 59 2.68 -0.89 9.46
CA GLY A 59 1.95 -1.99 8.84
C GLY A 59 2.23 -3.33 9.48
N VAL A 60 1.31 -4.25 9.26
CA VAL A 60 1.37 -5.64 9.71
C VAL A 60 1.21 -6.54 8.50
N VAL A 61 2.12 -7.49 8.35
CA VAL A 61 2.15 -8.52 7.31
C VAL A 61 1.62 -9.80 7.90
N CYS A 62 0.51 -10.31 7.37
CA CYS A 62 -0.12 -11.55 7.80
C CYS A 62 -0.14 -12.57 6.66
N ASN A 63 -0.05 -13.85 7.00
CA ASN A 63 -0.39 -14.95 6.12
C ASN A 63 -1.76 -15.51 6.50
N VAL A 64 -2.73 -15.37 5.61
CA VAL A 64 -4.11 -15.82 5.79
C VAL A 64 -4.34 -17.06 4.91
N ASN A 65 -4.49 -18.20 5.58
CA ASN A 65 -4.89 -19.45 4.96
C ASN A 65 -6.41 -19.63 5.06
N HIS A 66 -6.95 -20.48 4.20
CA HIS A 66 -8.40 -20.73 4.08
C HIS A 66 -9.09 -21.22 5.37
N ASP A 67 -8.35 -21.80 6.31
CA ASP A 67 -8.90 -22.67 7.36
C ASP A 67 -8.35 -22.36 8.77
N GLY A 68 -7.70 -21.20 8.94
CA GLY A 68 -7.09 -20.84 10.22
C GLY A 68 -6.96 -19.34 10.42
N PRO A 69 -6.77 -18.89 11.69
CA PRO A 69 -6.50 -17.49 11.97
C PRO A 69 -5.23 -17.05 11.25
N GLY A 70 -5.26 -15.84 10.69
CA GLY A 70 -4.09 -15.28 10.00
C GLY A 70 -2.87 -15.24 10.93
N VAL A 71 -1.72 -15.66 10.42
CA VAL A 71 -0.46 -15.65 11.18
C VAL A 71 0.29 -14.37 10.86
N VAL A 72 0.58 -13.55 11.87
CA VAL A 72 1.45 -12.38 11.71
C VAL A 72 2.87 -12.84 11.40
N LEU A 73 3.38 -12.45 10.24
CA LEU A 73 4.74 -12.76 9.79
C LEU A 73 5.73 -11.66 10.18
N ALA A 74 5.29 -10.41 10.12
CA ALA A 74 6.12 -9.24 10.42
C ALA A 74 5.25 -8.02 10.72
N SER A 75 5.82 -7.05 11.41
CA SER A 75 5.28 -5.70 11.50
C SER A 75 6.39 -4.68 11.31
N TYR A 76 6.03 -3.48 10.87
CA TYR A 76 6.95 -2.36 10.72
C TYR A 76 6.32 -1.07 11.22
N SER A 77 7.16 -0.19 11.72
CA SER A 77 6.83 1.18 12.10
C SER A 77 8.04 2.06 11.82
N VAL A 78 7.87 3.09 10.99
CA VAL A 78 8.95 3.96 10.52
C VAL A 78 8.51 5.41 10.57
N SER A 79 9.34 6.29 11.12
CA SER A 79 9.15 7.74 11.03
C SER A 79 9.67 8.25 9.69
N LEU A 80 8.84 8.95 8.93
CA LEU A 80 9.21 9.53 7.64
C LEU A 80 9.80 10.92 7.77
N GLY A 81 9.35 11.70 8.74
CA GLY A 81 9.79 13.09 8.94
C GLY A 81 8.72 13.95 9.56
N THR A 82 8.93 15.26 9.51
CA THR A 82 7.99 16.22 10.09
C THR A 82 6.72 16.36 9.24
N ALA A 83 5.62 16.77 9.87
CA ALA A 83 4.36 17.04 9.18
C ALA A 83 4.41 18.26 8.24
N ASP A 84 5.41 19.12 8.41
CA ASP A 84 5.65 20.27 7.52
C ASP A 84 6.24 19.81 6.18
N GLU A 85 6.98 18.70 6.18
CA GLU A 85 7.61 18.12 4.99
C GLU A 85 6.76 17.02 4.36
N GLN A 86 5.98 16.29 5.17
CA GLN A 86 5.22 15.12 4.76
C GLN A 86 3.71 15.32 4.92
N ASN A 87 2.97 15.20 3.82
CA ASN A 87 1.51 15.18 3.88
C ASN A 87 0.96 13.74 4.05
N PRO A 88 -0.26 13.56 4.57
CA PRO A 88 -0.86 12.22 4.77
C PRO A 88 -0.97 11.38 3.50
N TYR A 89 -1.03 12.02 2.33
CA TYR A 89 -1.02 11.35 1.03
C TYR A 89 0.34 10.70 0.71
N THR A 90 1.43 11.43 0.94
CA THR A 90 2.81 10.98 0.71
C THR A 90 3.20 9.91 1.73
N ALA A 91 2.76 10.08 2.98
CA ALA A 91 2.88 9.06 4.00
C ALA A 91 2.23 7.74 3.57
N GLU A 92 1.01 7.78 3.02
CA GLU A 92 0.36 6.56 2.57
C GLU A 92 1.06 5.92 1.36
N LEU A 93 1.53 6.72 0.39
CA LEU A 93 2.30 6.18 -0.74
C LEU A 93 3.56 5.45 -0.25
N ALA A 94 4.27 6.03 0.72
CA ALA A 94 5.42 5.39 1.35
C ALA A 94 5.02 4.14 2.15
N ALA A 95 3.88 4.16 2.84
CA ALA A 95 3.33 3.02 3.55
C ALA A 95 3.06 1.83 2.61
N ILE A 96 2.45 2.08 1.45
CA ILE A 96 2.18 1.07 0.41
C ILE A 96 3.48 0.56 -0.22
N ALA A 97 4.45 1.45 -0.49
CA ALA A 97 5.75 1.04 -1.01
C ALA A 97 6.46 0.11 -0.01
N MET A 98 6.46 0.47 1.27
CA MET A 98 7.03 -0.33 2.35
C MET A 98 6.31 -1.67 2.50
N ALA A 99 4.97 -1.69 2.43
CA ALA A 99 4.17 -2.92 2.48
C ALA A 99 4.63 -3.92 1.41
N LEU A 100 4.71 -3.48 0.15
CA LEU A 100 5.14 -4.33 -0.96
C LEU A 100 6.61 -4.75 -0.86
N MET A 101 7.45 -3.92 -0.25
CA MET A 101 8.85 -4.25 0.01
C MET A 101 8.98 -5.34 1.10
N CYS A 102 8.15 -5.28 2.14
CA CYS A 102 8.09 -6.23 3.25
C CYS A 102 7.40 -7.56 2.89
N ALA A 103 6.75 -7.64 1.73
CA ALA A 103 6.10 -8.87 1.29
C ALA A 103 7.11 -10.05 1.25
N PRO A 104 6.83 -11.19 1.92
CA PRO A 104 7.77 -12.29 2.03
C PRO A 104 8.21 -12.82 0.67
N ALA A 105 9.53 -12.94 0.48
CA ALA A 105 10.10 -13.38 -0.79
C ALA A 105 10.16 -14.90 -0.99
N GLY A 106 10.06 -15.68 0.09
CA GLY A 106 10.34 -17.11 0.10
C GLY A 106 9.11 -18.01 0.33
N LEU A 107 7.92 -17.43 0.48
CA LEU A 107 6.69 -18.20 0.60
C LEU A 107 6.05 -18.39 -0.79
N PRO A 108 5.38 -19.52 -1.07
CA PRO A 108 4.60 -19.72 -2.28
C PRO A 108 3.33 -18.87 -2.22
N CYS A 109 3.48 -17.55 -2.22
CA CYS A 109 2.38 -16.60 -2.19
C CYS A 109 1.73 -16.58 -3.57
N ARG A 110 0.49 -17.07 -3.68
CA ARG A 110 -0.29 -16.90 -4.91
C ARG A 110 -0.84 -15.48 -5.04
N GLU A 111 -1.05 -14.82 -3.90
CA GLU A 111 -1.70 -13.52 -3.83
C GLU A 111 -1.11 -12.67 -2.69
N VAL A 112 -0.94 -11.37 -2.97
CA VAL A 112 -0.54 -10.33 -2.02
C VAL A 112 -1.57 -9.22 -2.08
N THR A 113 -2.26 -8.99 -0.97
CA THR A 113 -3.29 -7.95 -0.84
C THR A 113 -2.81 -6.90 0.16
N VAL A 114 -2.65 -5.67 -0.29
CA VAL A 114 -2.31 -4.53 0.58
C VAL A 114 -3.58 -3.73 0.87
N VAL A 115 -3.90 -3.62 2.14
CA VAL A 115 -5.03 -2.83 2.65
C VAL A 115 -4.49 -1.49 3.13
N ALA A 116 -5.05 -0.40 2.60
CA ALA A 116 -4.62 0.96 2.92
C ALA A 116 -5.83 1.87 3.19
N SER A 117 -5.60 2.88 4.01
CA SER A 117 -6.61 3.77 4.59
C SER A 117 -6.87 5.05 3.78
N ASN A 118 -5.88 5.51 3.01
CA ASN A 118 -5.99 6.74 2.24
C ASN A 118 -6.47 6.48 0.79
N ARG A 119 -7.75 6.72 0.54
CA ARG A 119 -8.37 6.54 -0.77
C ARG A 119 -7.65 7.29 -1.89
N SER A 120 -7.19 8.52 -1.64
CA SER A 120 -6.52 9.35 -2.64
C SER A 120 -5.20 8.74 -3.11
N ALA A 121 -4.47 8.07 -2.22
CA ALA A 121 -3.25 7.35 -2.57
C ALA A 121 -3.54 6.18 -3.53
N LEU A 122 -4.56 5.37 -3.22
CA LEU A 122 -4.98 4.27 -4.09
C LEU A 122 -5.54 4.75 -5.44
N GLU A 123 -6.26 5.87 -5.48
CA GLU A 123 -6.76 6.48 -6.71
C GLU A 123 -5.62 6.87 -7.66
N VAL A 124 -4.55 7.45 -7.12
CA VAL A 124 -3.37 7.80 -7.93
C VAL A 124 -2.60 6.57 -8.38
N ILE A 125 -2.47 5.53 -7.54
CA ILE A 125 -1.86 4.26 -7.97
C ILE A 125 -2.67 3.62 -9.10
N ARG A 126 -4.01 3.69 -9.04
CA ARG A 126 -4.90 3.21 -10.12
C ARG A 126 -4.71 3.99 -11.41
N ARG A 127 -4.48 5.30 -11.32
CA ARG A 127 -4.35 6.22 -12.48
C ARG A 127 -3.20 7.23 -12.27
N PRO A 128 -1.94 6.79 -12.43
CA PRO A 128 -0.79 7.62 -12.14
C PRO A 128 -0.53 8.64 -13.26
N ARG A 129 -0.95 9.89 -13.06
CA ARG A 129 -0.84 11.00 -14.01
C ARG A 129 0.14 12.07 -13.50
N ARG A 130 -0.31 13.32 -13.38
CA ARG A 130 0.46 14.54 -13.02
C ARG A 130 0.57 14.83 -11.53
N GLN A 131 0.38 13.85 -10.66
CA GLN A 131 0.42 14.04 -9.21
C GLN A 131 1.85 14.01 -8.68
N SER A 132 2.09 14.67 -7.55
CA SER A 132 3.32 14.55 -6.77
C SER A 132 3.50 13.13 -6.20
N GLY A 133 4.73 12.75 -5.86
CA GLY A 133 5.07 11.41 -5.40
C GLY A 133 5.28 10.41 -6.53
N GLN A 134 5.61 10.88 -7.75
CA GLN A 134 5.88 10.02 -8.90
C GLN A 134 7.04 9.06 -8.67
N CYS A 135 8.06 9.48 -7.93
CA CYS A 135 9.17 8.61 -7.52
C CYS A 135 8.65 7.42 -6.69
N THR A 136 7.86 7.70 -5.65
CA THR A 136 7.26 6.66 -4.79
C THR A 136 6.28 5.78 -5.55
N ILE A 137 5.48 6.36 -6.46
CA ILE A 137 4.58 5.60 -7.34
C ILE A 137 5.36 4.60 -8.21
N ARG A 138 6.51 5.01 -8.77
CA ARG A 138 7.38 4.10 -9.53
C ARG A 138 7.90 2.96 -8.65
N GLN A 139 8.35 3.27 -7.44
CA GLN A 139 8.80 2.27 -6.47
C GLN A 139 7.71 1.25 -6.12
N ILE A 140 6.46 1.71 -5.89
CA ILE A 140 5.30 0.83 -5.67
C ILE A 140 5.15 -0.16 -6.83
N TYR A 141 5.19 0.33 -8.06
CA TYR A 141 5.08 -0.52 -9.24
C TYR A 141 6.27 -1.45 -9.43
N ASP A 142 7.49 -1.02 -9.12
CA ASP A 142 8.69 -1.86 -9.18
C ASP A 142 8.61 -3.02 -8.17
N HIS A 143 8.17 -2.73 -6.94
CA HIS A 143 7.94 -3.75 -5.91
C HIS A 143 6.80 -4.70 -6.28
N ALA A 144 5.68 -4.18 -6.79
CA ALA A 144 4.59 -5.01 -7.29
C ALA A 144 5.05 -5.91 -8.44
N ASN A 145 5.76 -5.37 -9.42
CA ASN A 145 6.28 -6.12 -10.57
C ASN A 145 7.31 -7.19 -10.15
N ARG A 146 8.06 -6.97 -9.07
CA ARG A 146 8.93 -8.01 -8.48
C ARG A 146 8.11 -9.19 -7.95
N LEU A 147 6.95 -8.95 -7.34
CA LEU A 147 6.04 -9.99 -6.86
C LEU A 147 5.35 -10.71 -8.03
N VAL A 148 4.87 -9.96 -9.02
CA VAL A 148 4.24 -10.52 -10.23
C VAL A 148 5.18 -11.44 -11.00
N ARG A 149 6.46 -11.06 -11.15
CA ARG A 149 7.47 -11.92 -11.79
C ARG A 149 7.74 -13.23 -11.04
N ARG A 150 7.33 -13.34 -9.78
CA ARG A 150 7.42 -14.56 -8.97
C ARG A 150 6.15 -15.40 -9.02
N GLY A 151 5.14 -14.97 -9.77
CA GLY A 151 3.85 -15.67 -9.90
C GLY A 151 2.79 -15.24 -8.88
N CYS A 152 3.02 -14.16 -8.12
CA CYS A 152 2.03 -13.59 -7.21
C CYS A 152 1.09 -12.61 -7.94
N SER A 153 -0.20 -12.62 -7.67
CA SER A 153 -1.06 -11.46 -7.96
C SER A 153 -0.91 -10.39 -6.88
N VAL A 154 -0.98 -9.11 -7.26
CA VAL A 154 -0.91 -7.98 -6.32
C VAL A 154 -2.19 -7.16 -6.42
N ASN A 155 -2.87 -7.01 -5.28
CA ASN A 155 -4.14 -6.31 -5.15
C ASN A 155 -4.04 -5.21 -4.08
N LEU A 156 -4.65 -4.07 -4.35
CA LEU A 156 -4.77 -2.95 -3.39
C LEU A 156 -6.24 -2.75 -3.02
N VAL A 157 -6.52 -2.65 -1.72
CA VAL A 157 -7.89 -2.49 -1.20
C VAL A 157 -7.95 -1.27 -0.31
N TRP A 158 -8.92 -0.39 -0.56
CA TRP A 158 -9.19 0.72 0.32
C TRP A 158 -10.08 0.29 1.49
N LEU A 159 -9.63 0.52 2.73
CA LEU A 159 -10.45 0.36 3.93
C LEU A 159 -10.21 1.50 4.92
N PRO A 160 -11.25 2.19 5.40
CA PRO A 160 -11.07 3.26 6.38
C PRO A 160 -10.54 2.69 7.72
N ALA A 161 -9.60 3.39 8.34
CA ALA A 161 -8.89 2.95 9.56
C ALA A 161 -9.78 2.68 10.80
N LYS A 162 -11.06 3.08 10.78
CA LYS A 162 -12.01 2.94 11.90
C LYS A 162 -13.23 2.08 11.54
N HIS A 163 -13.06 0.99 10.78
CA HIS A 163 -14.18 0.12 10.44
C HIS A 163 -14.29 -1.07 11.39
N GLU A 164 -15.40 -1.13 12.13
CA GLU A 164 -15.78 -2.31 12.91
C GLU A 164 -16.06 -3.49 11.97
N GLY A 165 -15.38 -4.63 12.16
CA GLY A 165 -15.54 -5.83 11.33
C GLY A 165 -14.39 -6.16 10.38
N PHE A 166 -13.32 -5.36 10.37
CA PHE A 166 -12.03 -5.84 9.87
C PHE A 166 -11.35 -6.65 10.98
N ALA A 167 -11.02 -7.91 10.72
CA ALA A 167 -10.56 -8.86 11.74
C ALA A 167 -9.20 -8.53 12.39
N TRP A 168 -8.60 -7.38 12.07
CA TRP A 168 -7.24 -6.99 12.43
C TRP A 168 -7.13 -5.53 12.91
N GLY A 169 -8.26 -4.87 13.19
CA GLY A 169 -8.34 -3.49 13.69
C GLY A 169 -8.50 -3.39 15.20
#